data_AF-A0A432U1T7-F1
#
_entry.id   AF-A0A432U1T7-F1
#
_cell.length_a   1.000
_cell.length_b   1.000
_cell.length_c   1.000
_cell.angle_alpha   90.00
_cell.angle_beta   90.00
_cell.angle_gamma   90.00
#
_symmetry.space_group_name_H-M   'P 1'
#
loop_
_entity.id
_entity.type
_entity.pdbx_description
1 polymer ?
#
loop_
_entity_poly.entity_id
_entity_poly.type
_entity_poly.pdbx_seq_one_letter_code
_entity_poly.pdbx_strand_id
1 'polypeptide(L)' 'MWTYIFRRALYSIPILLGVNLITFLLFFMVSTPDDMARIQLGAKHVTQA' A
#
# COMPACT_ATOMS: atom_id res chain seq x y z
N MET A 1 28.74 18.30 8.58
CA MET A 1 27.43 17.87 9.14
C MET A 1 26.26 18.08 8.18
N TRP A 2 25.98 19.29 7.69
CA TRP A 2 24.81 19.58 6.83
C TRP A 2 24.72 18.72 5.55
N THR A 3 25.83 18.55 4.82
CA THR A 3 25.88 17.71 3.62
C THR A 3 25.59 16.24 3.90
N TYR A 4 25.97 15.73 5.08
CA TYR A 4 25.71 14.36 5.50
C TYR A 4 24.22 14.15 5.80
N ILE A 5 23.61 15.10 6.51
CA ILE A 5 22.16 15.08 6.81
C ILE A 5 21.36 15.14 5.51
N PHE A 6 21.75 16.00 4.57
CA PHE A 6 21.06 16.14 3.28
C PHE A 6 21.10 14.86 2.43
N ARG A 7 22.27 14.22 2.35
CA ARG A 7 22.41 12.91 1.69
C ARG A 7 21.52 11.86 2.34
N ARG A 8 21.49 11.81 3.68
CA ARG A 8 20.66 10.87 4.43
C ARG A 8 19.15 11.12 4.24
N ALA A 9 18.73 12.39 4.16
CA ALA A 9 17.35 12.76 3.86
C ALA A 9 16.96 12.34 2.42
N LEU A 10 17.81 12.59 1.42
CA LEU A 10 17.58 12.14 0.04
C LEU A 10 17.41 10.62 -0.07
N TYR A 11 18.20 9.83 0.66
CA TYR A 11 18.06 8.37 0.68
C TYR A 11 16.77 7.90 1.39
N SER A 12 16.19 8.69 2.29
CA SER A 12 14.92 8.31 2.93
C SER A 12 13.74 8.34 1.96
N ILE A 13 13.76 9.18 0.92
CA ILE A 13 12.68 9.30 -0.08
C ILE A 13 12.44 7.97 -0.81
N PRO A 14 13.44 7.35 -1.48
CA PRO A 14 13.23 6.07 -2.16
C PRO A 14 12.91 4.93 -1.18
N ILE A 15 13.45 4.97 0.05
CA ILE A 15 13.13 3.95 1.07
C ILE A 15 11.65 4.05 1.47
N LEU A 16 11.16 5.26 1.76
CA LEU A 16 9.76 5.49 2.13
C LEU A 16 8.82 5.10 1.00
N LEU A 17 9.15 5.46 -0.24
CA LEU A 17 8.41 5.03 -1.43
C LEU A 17 8.40 3.51 -1.58
N GLY A 18 9.57 2.87 -1.46
CA GLY A 18 9.72 1.42 -1.58
C GLY A 18 8.91 0.67 -0.53
N VAL A 19 8.97 1.08 0.74
CA VAL A 19 8.18 0.49 1.82
C VAL A 19 6.70 0.67 1.56
N ASN A 20 6.24 1.88 1.19
CA ASN A 20 4.82 2.11 0.88
C ASN A 20 4.35 1.27 -0.31
N LEU A 21 5.15 1.15 -1.37
CA LEU A 21 4.83 0.30 -2.53
C LEU A 21 4.71 -1.17 -2.12
N ILE A 22 5.67 -1.68 -1.36
CA ILE A 22 5.64 -3.07 -0.89
C ILE A 22 4.42 -3.29 0.00
N THR A 23 4.13 -2.39 0.94
CA THR A 23 2.95 -2.48 1.79
C THR A 23 1.66 -2.45 0.95
N PHE A 24 1.60 -1.59 -0.06
CA PHE A 24 0.45 -1.53 -0.99
C PHE A 24 0.30 -2.84 -1.78
N LEU A 25 1.38 -3.37 -2.34
CA LEU A 25 1.36 -4.64 -3.07
C LEU A 25 0.96 -5.80 -2.16
N LEU A 26 1.49 -5.86 -0.94
CA LEU A 26 1.12 -6.86 0.05
C LEU A 26 -0.36 -6.74 0.43
N PHE A 27 -0.87 -5.54 0.61
CA PHE A 27 -2.29 -5.29 0.89
C PHE A 27 -3.17 -5.76 -0.27
N PHE A 28 -2.81 -5.46 -1.52
CA PHE A 28 -3.54 -5.93 -2.70
C PHE A 28 -3.47 -7.45 -2.89
N MET A 29 -2.32 -8.06 -2.57
CA MET A 29 -2.12 -9.50 -2.69
C MET A 29 -2.85 -10.29 -1.58
N VAL A 30 -2.84 -9.79 -0.35
CA VAL A 30 -3.40 -10.48 0.83
C VAL A 30 -4.87 -10.12 1.04
N SER A 31 -5.23 -8.89 0.77
CA SER A 31 -6.56 -8.34 0.99
C SER A 31 -7.09 -7.92 -0.37
N THR A 32 -7.46 -8.94 -1.16
CA THR A 32 -7.96 -8.80 -2.53
C THR A 32 -9.04 -7.71 -2.58
N PRO A 33 -9.01 -6.78 -3.55
CA PRO A 33 -9.99 -5.70 -3.65
C PRO A 33 -11.45 -6.21 -3.70
N ASP A 34 -11.67 -7.41 -4.23
CA ASP A 34 -12.97 -8.09 -4.22
C ASP A 34 -13.48 -8.39 -2.80
N ASP A 35 -12.58 -8.78 -1.89
CA ASP A 35 -12.93 -9.03 -0.49
C ASP A 35 -13.27 -7.73 0.23
N MET A 36 -12.54 -6.64 -0.07
CA MET A 36 -12.84 -5.31 0.49
C MET A 36 -14.14 -4.73 -0.07
N ALA A 37 -14.43 -4.94 -1.35
CA ALA A 37 -15.68 -4.53 -1.97
C ALA A 37 -16.87 -5.25 -1.32
N ARG A 38 -16.75 -6.55 -1.01
CA ARG A 38 -17.78 -7.31 -0.29
C ARG A 38 -18.02 -6.82 1.13
N ILE A 39 -16.96 -6.41 1.83
CA ILE A 39 -17.05 -5.86 3.19
C ILE A 39 -17.67 -4.45 3.17
N GLN A 40 -17.30 -3.60 2.20
CA GLN A 40 -17.86 -2.24 2.07
C GLN A 40 -19.30 -2.23 1.57
N LEU A 41 -19.69 -3.16 0.70
CA LEU A 41 -21.07 -3.29 0.20
C LEU A 41 -22.00 -4.03 1.18
N GLY A 42 -21.47 -4.52 2.31
CA GLY A 42 -22.26 -5.07 3.42
C GLY A 42 -23.23 -6.16 2.97
N ALA A 43 -22.74 -7.36 2.68
CA ALA A 43 -23.56 -8.57 2.50
C ALA A 43 -24.74 -8.48 1.51
N LYS A 44 -24.81 -7.47 0.62
CA LYS A 44 -25.92 -7.31 -0.31
C LYS A 44 -25.55 -7.88 -1.69
N HIS A 45 -25.75 -9.19 -1.83
CA HIS A 45 -25.94 -9.91 -3.10
C HIS A 45 -24.93 -9.61 -4.23
N VAL A 46 -23.70 -10.11 -4.15
CA VAL A 46 -22.89 -10.29 -5.36
C VAL A 46 -23.34 -11.59 -6.02
N THR A 47 -24.43 -11.53 -6.80
CA THR A 47 -24.78 -12.56 -7.77
C THR A 47 -23.64 -12.64 -8.77
N GLN A 48 -22.94 -13.76 -8.76
CA GLN A 48 -22.01 -14.17 -9.79
C GLN A 48 -22.81 -14.46 -11.06
N ALA A 49 -22.56 -13.72 -12.14
CA ALA A 49 -22.92 -14.07 -13.51
C ALA A 49 -21.63 -14.36 -14.28
#